data_AF-A0AAP9DWY8-F1
#
_entry.id   AF-A0AAP9DWY8-F1
#
_cell.length_a   1.000
_cell.length_b   1.000
_cell.length_c   1.000
_cell.angle_alpha   90.00
_cell.angle_beta   90.00
_cell.angle_gamma   90.00
#
_symmetry.space_group_name_H-M   'P 1'
#
loop_
_entity.id
_entity.type
_entity.pdbx_description
1 polymer ?
#
loop_
_entity_poly.entity_id
_entity_poly.type
_entity_poly.pdbx_seq_one_letter_code
_entity_poly.pdbx_strand_id
1 'polypeptide(L)'
;MLWDLFWTFFKLGFVSFGGGYAMLPVIEHEALSHQWLTASQYTEAVALAGMAPGPIAMNSAVYVGYTAAGWPGSLMAAFGIALPSAIIMFVVAIFFHRVYDNHWVQSALDGMKPAVVALIALAAVNMTRGAGYLDGWTISSAWPVILFITALFALIWLRLHPITVIILSGIVGMVIYG
;
A
#
# COMPACT_ATOMS: atom_id res chain seq x y z
N MET A 1 -15.31 13.86 18.41
CA MET A 1 -14.13 13.93 17.52
C MET A 1 -13.35 12.61 17.45
N LEU A 2 -12.73 12.10 18.53
CA LEU A 2 -11.96 10.84 18.48
C LEU A 2 -12.81 9.61 18.12
N TRP A 3 -14.00 9.51 18.71
CA TRP A 3 -14.95 8.46 18.38
C TRP A 3 -15.45 8.55 16.93
N ASP A 4 -15.69 9.77 16.44
CA ASP A 4 -16.12 10.01 15.06
C ASP A 4 -15.04 9.60 14.07
N LEU A 5 -13.77 9.97 14.33
CA LEU A 5 -12.62 9.50 13.56
C LEU A 5 -12.57 7.97 13.52
N PHE A 6 -12.60 7.32 14.70
CA PHE A 6 -12.57 5.87 14.79
C PHE A 6 -13.71 5.25 13.98
N TRP A 7 -14.95 5.72 14.18
CA TRP A 7 -16.14 5.13 13.57
C TRP A 7 -16.20 5.36 12.05
N THR A 8 -15.83 6.55 11.57
CA THR A 8 -15.75 6.85 10.15
C THR A 8 -14.70 5.95 9.49
N PHE A 9 -13.47 5.92 10.01
CA PHE A 9 -12.42 5.07 9.44
C PHE A 9 -12.70 3.57 9.61
N PHE A 10 -13.43 3.16 10.64
CA PHE A 10 -13.92 1.78 10.82
C PHE A 10 -14.93 1.37 9.75
N LYS A 11 -15.86 2.25 9.37
CA LYS A 11 -16.73 1.99 8.21
C LYS A 11 -15.92 1.93 6.92
N LEU A 12 -15.00 2.86 6.72
CA LEU A 12 -14.14 2.86 5.53
C LEU A 12 -13.29 1.59 5.44
N GLY A 13 -12.82 1.04 6.56
CA GLY A 13 -12.10 -0.22 6.59
C GLY A 13 -12.93 -1.41 6.10
N PHE A 14 -14.26 -1.42 6.29
CA PHE A 14 -15.14 -2.44 5.70
C PHE A 14 -15.34 -2.28 4.20
N VAL A 15 -15.22 -1.06 3.67
CA VAL A 15 -15.53 -0.73 2.26
C VAL A 15 -14.25 -0.45 1.46
N SER A 16 -13.08 -0.79 2.02
CA SER A 16 -11.76 -0.55 1.42
C SER A 16 -11.41 -1.53 0.29
N PHE A 17 -12.32 -1.70 -0.67
CA PHE A 17 -12.16 -2.54 -1.85
C PHE A 17 -11.80 -1.68 -3.06
N GLY A 18 -10.74 -2.04 -3.78
CA GLY A 18 -10.30 -1.31 -4.99
C GLY A 18 -8.92 -0.65 -4.93
N GLY A 19 -8.16 -0.91 -3.85
CA GLY A 19 -6.79 -0.40 -3.70
C GLY A 19 -6.73 1.01 -3.10
N GLY A 20 -5.53 1.42 -2.68
CA GLY A 20 -5.37 2.65 -1.89
C GLY A 20 -5.81 3.94 -2.60
N TYR A 21 -5.72 3.99 -3.93
CA TYR A 21 -6.13 5.16 -4.72
C TYR A 21 -7.64 5.33 -4.84
N ALA A 22 -8.39 4.22 -4.89
CA ALA A 22 -9.87 4.27 -4.94
C ALA A 22 -10.47 4.83 -3.65
N MET A 23 -9.74 4.73 -2.53
CA MET A 23 -10.17 5.23 -1.22
C MET A 23 -9.87 6.71 -1.00
N LEU A 24 -8.97 7.32 -1.77
CA LEU A 24 -8.61 8.73 -1.56
C LEU A 24 -9.80 9.69 -1.71
N PRO A 25 -10.69 9.57 -2.72
CA PRO A 25 -11.86 10.45 -2.81
C PRO A 25 -12.86 10.24 -1.67
N VAL A 26 -12.96 9.01 -1.15
CA VAL A 26 -13.87 8.70 -0.05
C VAL A 26 -13.35 9.29 1.26
N ILE A 27 -12.03 9.16 1.51
CA ILE A 27 -11.37 9.77 2.67
C ILE A 27 -11.44 11.30 2.57
N GLU A 28 -11.23 11.87 1.39
CA GLU A 28 -11.37 13.31 1.14
C GLU A 28 -12.77 13.80 1.49
N HIS A 29 -13.79 13.11 0.97
CA HIS A 29 -15.17 13.45 1.23
C HIS A 29 -15.48 13.46 2.72
N GLU A 30 -15.10 12.41 3.45
CA GLU A 30 -15.30 12.33 4.91
C GLU A 30 -14.54 13.43 5.66
N ALA A 31 -13.28 13.68 5.29
CA ALA A 31 -12.44 14.70 5.93
C ALA A 31 -13.00 16.12 5.76
N LEU A 32 -13.51 16.45 4.57
CA LEU A 32 -14.17 17.72 4.28
C LEU A 32 -15.54 17.82 4.95
N SER A 33 -16.33 16.75 4.92
CA SER A 33 -17.68 16.70 5.51
C SER A 33 -17.64 16.96 7.02
N HIS A 34 -16.65 16.37 7.70
CA HIS A 34 -16.43 16.56 9.12
C HIS A 34 -15.61 17.81 9.47
N GLN A 35 -15.20 18.60 8.46
CA GLN A 35 -14.37 19.80 8.61
C GLN A 35 -13.06 19.53 9.38
N TRP A 36 -12.51 18.32 9.27
CA TRP A 36 -11.22 17.96 9.86
C TRP A 36 -10.05 18.60 9.11
N LEU A 37 -10.22 18.82 7.81
CA LEU A 37 -9.25 19.37 6.89
C LEU A 37 -9.95 20.22 5.83
N THR A 38 -9.23 21.14 5.21
CA THR A 38 -9.63 21.75 3.93
C THR A 38 -9.12 20.92 2.75
N ALA A 39 -9.64 21.18 1.54
CA ALA A 39 -9.18 20.48 0.33
C ALA A 39 -7.69 20.70 0.04
N SER A 40 -7.17 21.89 0.36
CA SER A 40 -5.74 22.18 0.24
C SER A 40 -4.91 21.36 1.23
N GLN A 41 -5.34 21.28 2.50
CA GLN A 41 -4.66 20.47 3.51
C GLN A 41 -4.74 18.97 3.21
N TYR A 42 -5.85 18.51 2.61
CA TYR A 42 -5.95 17.13 2.16
C TYR A 42 -4.99 16.81 1.01
N THR A 43 -4.78 17.75 0.08
CA THR A 43 -3.79 17.59 -0.99
C THR A 43 -2.38 17.43 -0.41
N GLU A 44 -2.02 18.23 0.60
CA GLU A 44 -0.76 18.08 1.34
C GLU A 44 -0.68 16.74 2.08
N ALA A 45 -1.79 16.29 2.68
CA ALA A 45 -1.89 15.00 3.35
C ALA A 45 -1.59 13.84 2.39
N VAL A 46 -2.16 13.87 1.19
CA VAL A 46 -1.92 12.85 0.16
C VAL A 46 -0.46 12.86 -0.32
N ALA A 47 0.13 14.05 -0.47
CA ALA A 47 1.54 14.18 -0.84
C ALA A 47 2.46 13.54 0.22
N LEU A 48 2.22 13.82 1.50
CA LEU A 48 2.99 13.23 2.60
C LEU A 48 2.73 11.72 2.74
N ALA A 49 1.47 11.30 2.57
CA ALA A 49 1.08 9.89 2.62
C ALA A 49 1.74 9.05 1.51
N GLY A 50 1.98 9.65 0.34
CA GLY A 50 2.67 9.01 -0.78
C GLY A 50 4.19 8.89 -0.60
N MET A 51 4.79 9.73 0.24
CA MET A 51 6.22 9.63 0.60
C MET A 51 6.46 8.59 1.70
N ALA A 52 5.49 8.39 2.59
CA ALA A 52 5.60 7.43 3.67
C ALA A 52 5.51 5.97 3.15
N PRO A 53 6.31 5.04 3.70
CA PRO A 53 6.22 3.64 3.32
C PRO A 53 4.86 3.07 3.75
N GLY A 54 4.22 2.30 2.85
CA GLY A 54 2.96 1.61 3.14
C GLY A 54 1.79 2.03 2.26
N PRO A 55 0.57 1.56 2.56
CA PRO A 55 -0.61 1.84 1.75
C PRO A 55 -1.03 3.31 1.84
N ILE A 56 -1.12 4.00 0.69
CA ILE A 56 -1.43 5.44 0.62
C ILE A 56 -2.74 5.81 1.35
N ALA A 57 -3.78 4.97 1.29
CA ALA A 57 -5.04 5.20 1.99
C ALA A 57 -4.89 5.18 3.51
N MET A 58 -4.10 4.24 4.04
CA MET A 58 -3.84 4.16 5.48
C MET A 58 -3.02 5.37 5.94
N ASN A 59 -1.97 5.73 5.21
CA ASN A 59 -1.13 6.88 5.53
C ASN A 59 -1.93 8.20 5.48
N SER A 60 -2.82 8.35 4.49
CA SER A 60 -3.73 9.50 4.38
C SER A 60 -4.68 9.56 5.58
N ALA A 61 -5.31 8.43 5.96
CA ALA A 61 -6.18 8.36 7.14
C ALA A 61 -5.46 8.75 8.45
N VAL A 62 -4.22 8.27 8.63
CA VAL A 62 -3.37 8.60 9.79
C VAL A 62 -3.08 10.10 9.86
N TYR A 63 -2.79 10.73 8.72
CA TYR A 63 -2.53 12.16 8.63
C TYR A 63 -3.81 12.98 8.87
N VAL A 64 -4.94 12.57 8.29
CA VAL A 64 -6.25 13.17 8.57
C VAL A 64 -6.56 13.12 10.07
N GLY A 65 -6.33 11.98 10.71
CA GLY A 65 -6.45 11.84 12.17
C GLY A 65 -5.51 12.76 12.94
N TYR A 66 -4.27 12.94 12.46
CA TYR A 66 -3.29 13.83 13.08
C TYR A 66 -3.75 15.29 13.06
N THR A 67 -4.21 15.78 11.91
CA THR A 67 -4.66 17.17 11.78
C THR A 67 -5.97 17.42 12.54
N ALA A 68 -6.86 16.42 12.58
CA ALA A 68 -8.12 16.52 13.29
C ALA A 68 -7.94 16.57 14.82
N ALA A 69 -7.14 15.67 15.40
CA ALA A 69 -7.09 15.49 16.85
C ALA A 69 -5.68 15.21 17.42
N GLY A 70 -4.62 15.53 16.68
CA GLY A 70 -3.23 15.23 17.04
C GLY A 70 -2.94 13.74 17.08
N TRP A 71 -1.93 13.35 17.85
CA TRP A 71 -1.51 11.95 18.02
C TRP A 71 -2.65 10.97 18.38
N PRO A 72 -3.58 11.30 19.30
CA PRO A 72 -4.71 10.43 19.58
C PRO A 72 -5.62 10.20 18.36
N GLY A 73 -5.79 11.22 17.51
CA GLY A 73 -6.58 11.11 16.28
C GLY A 73 -5.93 10.19 15.26
N SER A 74 -4.61 10.27 15.08
CA SER A 74 -3.85 9.35 14.23
C SER A 74 -4.03 7.90 14.67
N LEU A 75 -3.96 7.63 15.98
CA LEU A 75 -4.16 6.28 16.51
C LEU A 75 -5.59 5.79 16.25
N MET A 76 -6.61 6.63 16.51
CA MET A 76 -8.00 6.27 16.26
C MET A 76 -8.29 6.01 14.79
N ALA A 77 -7.74 6.81 13.88
CA ALA A 77 -7.87 6.60 12.45
C ALA A 77 -7.14 5.33 11.98
N ALA A 78 -5.92 5.08 12.48
CA ALA A 78 -5.15 3.88 12.16
C ALA A 78 -5.87 2.60 12.61
N PHE A 79 -6.32 2.56 13.87
CA PHE A 79 -7.07 1.42 14.38
C PHE A 79 -8.43 1.30 13.69
N GLY A 80 -9.14 2.41 13.47
CA GLY A 80 -10.40 2.44 12.75
C GLY A 80 -10.27 1.75 11.39
N ILE A 81 -9.34 2.18 10.54
CA ILE A 81 -9.22 1.63 9.19
C ILE A 81 -8.67 0.19 9.15
N ALA A 82 -7.81 -0.19 10.10
CA ALA A 82 -7.16 -1.50 10.11
C ALA A 82 -7.97 -2.61 10.78
N LEU A 83 -8.74 -2.29 11.84
CA LEU A 83 -9.47 -3.28 12.63
C LEU A 83 -10.49 -4.11 11.85
N PRO A 84 -11.33 -3.55 10.96
CA PRO A 84 -12.31 -4.34 10.20
C PRO A 84 -11.65 -5.45 9.39
N SER A 85 -10.59 -5.11 8.66
CA SER A 85 -9.79 -6.05 7.87
C SER A 85 -9.12 -7.10 8.75
N ALA A 86 -8.59 -6.70 9.91
CA ALA A 86 -8.00 -7.63 10.87
C ALA A 86 -9.05 -8.61 11.44
N ILE A 87 -10.23 -8.11 11.82
CA ILE A 87 -11.34 -8.94 12.32
C ILE A 87 -11.78 -9.95 11.27
N ILE A 88 -12.01 -9.50 10.03
CA ILE A 88 -12.40 -10.39 8.93
C ILE A 88 -11.32 -11.45 8.70
N MET A 89 -10.05 -11.05 8.67
CA MET A 89 -8.93 -11.98 8.50
C MET A 89 -8.84 -13.01 9.62
N PHE A 90 -8.98 -12.60 10.89
CA PHE A 90 -8.99 -13.53 12.02
C PHE A 90 -10.18 -14.50 11.96
N VAL A 91 -11.37 -14.00 11.65
CA VAL A 91 -12.58 -14.82 11.49
C VAL A 91 -12.34 -15.86 10.39
N VAL A 92 -11.91 -15.43 9.20
CA VAL A 92 -11.59 -16.34 8.09
C VAL A 92 -10.52 -17.34 8.50
N ALA A 93 -9.45 -16.91 9.17
CA ALA A 93 -8.37 -17.79 9.61
C ALA A 93 -8.84 -18.89 10.57
N ILE A 94 -9.73 -18.57 11.52
CA ILE A 94 -10.29 -19.54 12.48
C ILE A 94 -11.09 -20.62 11.74
N PHE A 95 -11.96 -20.22 10.81
CA PHE A 95 -12.74 -21.19 10.03
C PHE A 95 -11.85 -21.97 9.05
N PHE A 96 -10.89 -21.28 8.44
CA PHE A 96 -9.96 -21.85 7.49
C PHE A 96 -9.09 -22.93 8.10
N HIS A 97 -8.64 -22.75 9.35
CA HIS A 97 -7.84 -23.75 10.05
C HIS A 97 -8.53 -25.11 10.15
N ARG A 98 -9.87 -25.14 10.21
CA ARG A 98 -10.66 -26.39 10.25
C ARG A 98 -10.69 -27.14 8.92
N VAL A 99 -10.47 -26.46 7.80
CA VAL A 99 -10.54 -27.02 6.45
C VAL A 99 -9.16 -27.07 5.76
N TYR A 100 -8.11 -26.61 6.43
CA TYR A 100 -6.77 -26.49 5.88
C TYR A 100 -6.17 -27.83 5.43
N ASP A 101 -6.46 -28.91 6.16
CA ASP A 101 -5.94 -30.26 5.84
C ASP A 101 -6.66 -30.92 4.64
N ASN A 102 -7.68 -30.26 4.09
CA ASN A 102 -8.36 -30.76 2.90
C ASN A 102 -7.48 -30.56 1.65
N HIS A 103 -7.21 -31.65 0.93
CA HIS A 103 -6.40 -31.66 -0.30
C HIS A 103 -6.88 -30.64 -1.35
N TRP A 104 -8.19 -30.43 -1.49
CA TRP A 104 -8.76 -29.45 -2.42
C TRP A 104 -8.43 -28.01 -2.02
N VAL A 105 -8.42 -27.72 -0.72
CA VAL A 105 -8.08 -26.39 -0.19
C VAL A 105 -6.60 -26.11 -0.41
N GLN A 106 -5.72 -27.06 -0.09
CA GLN A 106 -4.28 -26.89 -0.30
C GLN A 106 -3.95 -26.71 -1.79
N SER A 107 -4.57 -27.52 -2.65
CA SER A 107 -4.40 -27.41 -4.10
C SER A 107 -4.88 -26.05 -4.65
N ALA A 108 -5.98 -25.51 -4.13
CA ALA A 108 -6.46 -24.17 -4.48
C ALA A 108 -5.48 -23.07 -4.02
N LEU A 109 -4.91 -23.18 -2.81
CA LEU A 109 -3.89 -22.24 -2.33
C LEU A 109 -2.60 -22.30 -3.17
N ASP A 110 -2.16 -23.51 -3.52
CA ASP A 110 -0.97 -23.72 -4.34
C ASP A 110 -1.16 -23.15 -5.74
N GLY A 111 -2.38 -23.21 -6.30
CA GLY A 111 -2.74 -22.52 -7.54
C GLY A 111 -2.83 -20.99 -7.38
N MET A 112 -3.19 -20.49 -6.20
CA MET A 112 -3.28 -19.05 -5.93
C MET A 112 -1.90 -18.39 -5.85
N LYS A 113 -0.88 -19.07 -5.29
CA LYS A 113 0.50 -18.56 -5.20
C LYS A 113 1.05 -18.02 -6.53
N PRO A 114 1.10 -18.79 -7.64
CA PRO A 114 1.58 -18.29 -8.93
C PRO A 114 0.65 -17.24 -9.54
N ALA A 115 -0.66 -17.30 -9.28
CA ALA A 115 -1.60 -16.26 -9.73
C ALA A 115 -1.29 -14.90 -9.09
N VAL A 116 -1.00 -14.88 -7.79
CA VAL A 116 -0.59 -13.65 -7.07
C VAL A 116 0.73 -13.11 -7.64
N VAL A 117 1.71 -13.98 -7.89
CA VAL A 117 2.98 -13.59 -8.52
C VAL A 117 2.74 -12.97 -9.91
N ALA A 118 1.88 -13.57 -10.73
CA ALA A 118 1.52 -13.05 -12.04
C ALA A 118 0.79 -11.70 -11.96
N LEU A 119 -0.11 -11.52 -10.99
CA LEU A 119 -0.79 -10.24 -10.76
C LEU A 119 0.17 -9.14 -10.33
N ILE A 120 1.13 -9.43 -9.43
CA ILE A 120 2.16 -8.49 -9.01
C ILE A 120 3.06 -8.13 -10.20
N ALA A 121 3.48 -9.11 -10.99
CA ALA A 121 4.26 -8.89 -12.20
C ALA A 121 3.51 -8.02 -13.22
N LEU A 122 2.22 -8.28 -13.42
CA LEU A 122 1.36 -7.49 -14.30
C LEU A 122 1.23 -6.03 -13.81
N ALA A 123 1.04 -5.85 -12.50
CA ALA A 123 1.02 -4.51 -11.90
C ALA A 123 2.34 -3.77 -12.12
N ALA A 124 3.48 -4.44 -11.91
CA ALA A 124 4.80 -3.86 -12.18
C ALA A 124 4.96 -3.46 -13.65
N VAL A 125 4.59 -4.33 -14.60
CA VAL A 125 4.62 -4.02 -16.04
C VAL A 125 3.73 -2.83 -16.39
N ASN A 126 2.51 -2.78 -15.84
CA ASN A 126 1.60 -1.66 -16.07
C ASN A 126 2.15 -0.33 -15.53
N MET A 127 2.81 -0.35 -14.36
CA MET A 127 3.50 0.82 -13.83
C MET A 127 4.68 1.25 -14.73
N THR A 128 5.47 0.30 -15.23
CA THR A 128 6.58 0.60 -16.15
C THR A 128 6.08 1.18 -17.49
N ARG A 129 4.95 0.67 -18.01
CA ARG A 129 4.29 1.24 -19.21
C ARG A 129 3.79 2.65 -18.94
N GLY A 130 3.08 2.86 -17.84
CA GLY A 130 2.55 4.18 -17.46
C GLY A 130 3.64 5.24 -17.25
N ALA A 131 4.85 4.83 -16.87
CA ALA A 131 6.01 5.72 -16.76
C ALA A 131 6.72 6.01 -18.10
N GLY A 132 6.25 5.46 -19.23
CA GLY A 132 6.79 5.73 -20.56
C GLY A 132 8.10 5.02 -20.90
N TYR A 133 8.61 4.14 -20.02
CA TYR A 133 9.88 3.43 -20.24
C TYR A 133 9.81 2.35 -21.33
N LEU A 134 8.61 1.96 -21.77
CA LEU A 134 8.39 0.87 -22.73
C LEU A 134 8.05 1.35 -24.15
N ASP A 135 7.73 2.64 -24.35
CA ASP A 135 7.29 3.17 -25.65
C ASP A 135 8.45 3.73 -26.51
N GLY A 136 9.65 3.86 -25.94
CA GLY A 136 10.85 4.28 -26.68
C GLY A 136 12.14 3.86 -25.97
N TRP A 137 12.97 3.08 -26.66
CA TRP A 137 14.31 2.70 -26.16
C TRP A 137 15.26 3.89 -26.30
N THR A 138 15.38 4.67 -25.23
CA THR A 138 16.44 5.68 -25.06
C THR A 138 17.54 5.10 -24.16
N ILE A 139 18.79 5.51 -24.34
CA ILE A 139 19.92 5.06 -23.48
C ILE A 139 19.66 5.34 -21.98
N SER A 140 18.88 6.38 -21.67
CA SER A 140 18.42 6.70 -20.30
C SER A 140 17.44 5.68 -19.71
N SER A 141 16.78 4.86 -20.53
CA SER A 141 15.88 3.78 -20.11
C SER A 141 16.62 2.51 -19.68
N ALA A 142 17.94 2.44 -19.87
CA ALA A 142 18.74 1.28 -19.47
C ALA A 142 18.97 1.21 -17.95
N TRP A 143 19.04 2.37 -17.28
CA TRP A 143 19.38 2.43 -15.85
C TRP A 143 18.34 1.77 -14.92
N PRO A 144 17.02 1.96 -15.09
CA PRO A 144 16.01 1.27 -14.30
C PRO A 144 16.05 -0.25 -14.46
N VAL A 145 16.35 -0.73 -15.67
CA VAL A 145 16.48 -2.17 -15.96
C VAL A 145 17.70 -2.76 -15.26
N ILE A 146 18.83 -2.05 -15.28
CA ILE A 146 20.05 -2.46 -14.56
C ILE A 146 19.80 -2.48 -13.05
N LEU A 147 19.15 -1.45 -12.50
CA LEU A 147 18.78 -1.43 -11.08
C LEU A 147 17.85 -2.58 -10.70
N PHE A 148 16.86 -2.89 -11.54
CA PHE A 148 15.95 -4.00 -11.32
C PHE A 148 16.68 -5.36 -11.33
N ILE A 149 17.51 -5.61 -12.34
CA ILE A 149 18.27 -6.87 -12.46
C ILE A 149 19.25 -7.03 -11.30
N THR A 150 19.98 -5.96 -10.93
CA THR A 150 20.94 -6.00 -9.82
C THR A 150 20.25 -6.19 -8.47
N ALA A 151 19.13 -5.52 -8.23
CA ALA A 151 18.32 -5.72 -7.02
C ALA A 151 17.77 -7.15 -6.94
N LEU A 152 17.25 -7.69 -8.07
CA LEU A 152 16.74 -9.05 -8.14
C LEU A 152 17.85 -10.08 -7.89
N PHE A 153 19.03 -9.87 -8.49
CA PHE A 153 20.20 -10.70 -8.26
C PHE A 153 20.63 -10.66 -6.78
N ALA A 154 20.67 -9.48 -6.16
CA ALA A 154 21.02 -9.32 -4.76
C ALA A 154 20.03 -10.01 -3.80
N LEU A 155 18.74 -10.02 -4.13
CA LEU A 155 17.71 -10.70 -3.34
C LEU A 155 17.81 -12.23 -3.46
N ILE A 156 17.96 -12.75 -4.68
CA ILE A 156 17.92 -14.20 -4.93
C ILE A 156 19.25 -14.86 -4.56
N TRP A 157 20.38 -14.28 -4.97
CA TRP A 157 21.70 -14.90 -4.88
C TRP A 157 22.45 -14.49 -3.62
N LEU A 158 22.46 -13.20 -3.29
CA LEU A 158 23.14 -12.69 -2.10
C LEU A 158 22.29 -12.81 -0.82
N ARG A 159 21.01 -13.18 -0.95
CA ARG A 159 20.03 -13.30 0.15
C ARG A 159 20.04 -12.08 1.07
N LEU A 160 20.24 -10.89 0.49
CA LEU A 160 20.24 -9.65 1.27
C LEU A 160 18.84 -9.37 1.82
N HIS A 161 18.82 -8.73 2.99
CA HIS A 161 17.56 -8.31 3.59
C HIS A 161 16.85 -7.30 2.67
N PRO A 162 15.54 -7.44 2.38
CA PRO A 162 14.82 -6.55 1.47
C PRO A 162 14.95 -5.06 1.82
N ILE A 163 14.96 -4.73 3.13
CA ILE A 163 15.16 -3.35 3.59
C ILE A 163 16.51 -2.78 3.11
N THR A 164 17.59 -3.57 3.17
CA THR A 164 18.90 -3.13 2.71
C THR A 164 18.91 -2.86 1.21
N VAL A 165 18.25 -3.72 0.44
CA VAL A 165 18.13 -3.55 -1.02
C VAL A 165 17.33 -2.29 -1.35
N ILE A 166 16.23 -2.02 -0.64
CA ILE A 166 15.43 -0.80 -0.81
C ILE A 166 16.30 0.44 -0.52
N ILE A 167 17.01 0.48 0.61
CA ILE A 167 17.85 1.62 0.99
C ILE A 167 18.96 1.85 -0.06
N LEU A 168 19.69 0.79 -0.45
CA LEU A 168 20.76 0.88 -1.46
C LEU A 168 20.22 1.35 -2.81
N SER A 169 19.10 0.78 -3.27
CA SER A 169 18.47 1.18 -4.54
C SER A 169 18.00 2.64 -4.52
N GLY A 170 17.51 3.13 -3.38
CA GLY A 170 17.15 4.54 -3.19
C GLY A 170 18.36 5.48 -3.26
N ILE A 171 19.46 5.12 -2.59
CA ILE A 171 20.71 5.89 -2.64
C ILE A 171 21.25 5.94 -4.07
N VAL A 172 21.32 4.80 -4.75
CA VAL A 172 21.78 4.74 -6.14
C VAL A 172 20.84 5.54 -7.05
N GLY A 173 19.52 5.43 -6.85
CA GLY A 173 18.55 6.24 -7.60
C GLY A 173 18.78 7.75 -7.45
N MET A 174 19.06 8.22 -6.24
CA MET A 174 19.37 9.63 -5.98
C MET A 174 20.64 10.10 -6.68
N VAL A 175 21.66 9.25 -6.84
CA VAL A 175 22.92 9.63 -7.52
C VAL A 175 22.76 9.71 -9.04
N ILE A 176 21.86 8.92 -9.63
CA ILE A 176 21.64 8.93 -11.08
C ILE A 176 20.58 9.93 -11.54
N TYR A 177 19.56 10.16 -10.73
CA TYR A 177 18.40 10.99 -11.09
C TYR A 177 18.26 12.28 -10.26
N GLY A 178 19.04 12.45 -9.18
CA GLY A 178 19.12 13.69 -8.42
C GLY A 178 20.12 14.66 -9.01
#